data_AF-A0A428X7X9-F1
#
_entry.id   AF-A0A428X7X9-F1
#
_cell.length_a   1.000
_cell.length_b   1.000
_cell.length_c   1.000
_cell.angle_alpha   90.00
_cell.angle_beta   90.00
_cell.angle_gamma   90.00
#
_symmetry.space_group_name_H-M   'P 1'
#
loop_
_entity.id
_entity.type
_entity.pdbx_description
1 polymer ?
#
loop_
_entity_poly.entity_id
_entity_poly.type
_entity_poly.pdbx_seq_one_letter_code
_entity_poly.pdbx_strand_id
1 'polypeptide(L)'
;LGVGGAAKLWPLFILGPLFVLALRAKRLPQFWAATVTAVVAWIAVNLPVAVLYRDSWFRFFDLNKERPIDWGTSWYIGRFLDSKWNTGAVGDQGPFQWLSDHVPVLNNVSYALTVLACLGIAALALLAPRRPRVAQLAFLVVAAFLIFSKVWSQQYVLWLLPLIVLARPRWGAIVAWSVAEIGYFTAFYAELLGAGGKPVIPEGTFVLASSLRLITVAVLCGLVIREIWRPELDAVRRTYPDDPDGGVIDGAPDASWVESLRRRMRVAPRPAPDDERLAEKAPVA
;
A
#
# COMPACT_ATOMS: atom_id res chain seq x y z
N LEU A 1 -15.85 -5.04 -4.47
CA LEU A 1 -14.49 -5.38 -4.97
C LEU A 1 -14.47 -5.67 -6.46
N GLY A 2 -15.25 -6.63 -6.97
CA GLY A 2 -15.25 -6.98 -8.41
C GLY A 2 -15.54 -5.81 -9.36
N VAL A 3 -16.59 -5.04 -9.11
CA VAL A 3 -16.91 -3.82 -9.89
C VAL A 3 -15.79 -2.77 -9.81
N GLY A 4 -15.20 -2.57 -8.61
CA GLY A 4 -14.05 -1.68 -8.45
C GLY A 4 -12.85 -2.17 -9.27
N GLY A 5 -12.56 -3.48 -9.20
CA GLY A 5 -11.56 -4.18 -10.01
C GLY A 5 -11.78 -4.04 -11.52
N ALA A 6 -13.05 -3.91 -11.92
CA ALA A 6 -13.43 -3.74 -13.32
C ALA A 6 -13.09 -2.33 -13.81
N ALA A 7 -13.34 -1.31 -13.00
CA ALA A 7 -12.96 0.08 -13.29
C ALA A 7 -11.43 0.30 -13.26
N LYS A 8 -10.73 -0.35 -12.33
CA LYS A 8 -9.27 -0.34 -12.23
C LYS A 8 -8.79 -1.57 -11.47
N LEU A 9 -7.63 -2.14 -11.78
CA LEU A 9 -7.21 -3.43 -11.18
C LEU A 9 -6.84 -3.36 -9.69
N TRP A 10 -6.35 -2.23 -9.18
CA TRP A 10 -5.77 -2.16 -7.83
C TRP A 10 -6.74 -2.39 -6.63
N PRO A 11 -8.07 -2.17 -6.69
CA PRO A 11 -8.99 -2.59 -5.62
C PRO A 11 -8.95 -4.10 -5.36
N LEU A 12 -8.56 -4.90 -6.35
CA LEU A 12 -8.35 -6.34 -6.15
C LEU A 12 -7.17 -6.63 -5.22
N PHE A 13 -6.25 -5.69 -5.01
CA PHE A 13 -5.17 -5.86 -4.03
C PHE A 13 -5.69 -5.96 -2.60
N ILE A 14 -6.90 -5.47 -2.30
CA ILE A 14 -7.54 -5.62 -0.98
C ILE A 14 -7.86 -7.10 -0.68
N LEU A 15 -7.98 -7.96 -1.69
CA LEU A 15 -8.11 -9.40 -1.48
C LEU A 15 -6.88 -9.99 -0.76
N GLY A 16 -5.68 -9.42 -0.92
CA GLY A 16 -4.47 -9.85 -0.22
C GLY A 16 -4.60 -9.71 1.31
N PRO A 17 -4.83 -8.50 1.85
CA PRO A 17 -5.17 -8.29 3.25
C PRO A 17 -6.29 -9.20 3.78
N LEU A 18 -7.39 -9.32 3.03
CA LEU A 18 -8.51 -10.18 3.42
C LEU A 18 -8.11 -11.65 3.50
N PHE A 19 -7.29 -12.14 2.57
CA PHE A 19 -6.76 -13.50 2.60
C PHE A 19 -5.94 -13.75 3.85
N VAL A 20 -4.99 -12.87 4.17
CA VAL A 20 -4.11 -13.04 5.34
C VAL A 20 -4.90 -13.00 6.63
N LEU A 21 -5.88 -12.10 6.76
CA LEU A 21 -6.74 -12.02 7.93
C LEU A 21 -7.67 -13.24 8.06
N ALA A 22 -8.26 -13.69 6.95
CA ALA A 22 -9.09 -14.89 6.93
C ALA A 22 -8.29 -16.15 7.26
N LEU A 23 -7.04 -16.24 6.77
CA LEU A 23 -6.11 -17.30 7.11
C LEU A 23 -5.80 -17.31 8.62
N ARG A 24 -5.50 -16.12 9.18
CA ARG A 24 -5.25 -15.93 10.61
C ARG A 24 -6.47 -16.24 11.48
N ALA A 25 -7.68 -15.97 11.01
CA ALA A 25 -8.94 -16.18 11.75
C ALA A 25 -9.68 -17.50 11.46
N LYS A 26 -9.09 -18.41 10.65
CA LYS A 26 -9.75 -19.63 10.13
C LYS A 26 -11.10 -19.35 9.43
N ARG A 27 -11.20 -18.25 8.68
CA ARG A 27 -12.36 -17.82 7.89
C ARG A 27 -12.14 -17.92 6.37
N LEU A 28 -11.33 -18.89 5.94
CA LEU A 28 -11.04 -19.09 4.51
C LEU A 28 -12.28 -19.36 3.63
N PRO A 29 -13.31 -20.11 4.08
CA PRO A 29 -14.52 -20.29 3.27
C PRO A 29 -15.20 -18.97 2.91
N GLN A 30 -15.30 -18.03 3.87
CA GLN A 30 -15.88 -16.70 3.64
C GLN A 30 -15.01 -15.86 2.69
N PHE A 31 -13.69 -15.96 2.83
CA PHE A 31 -12.75 -15.32 1.89
C PHE A 31 -12.94 -15.84 0.47
N TRP A 32 -13.05 -17.15 0.27
CA TRP A 32 -13.25 -17.74 -1.05
C TRP A 32 -14.60 -17.34 -1.64
N ALA A 33 -15.67 -17.33 -0.84
CA ALA A 33 -16.97 -16.83 -1.30
C ALA A 33 -16.89 -15.37 -1.77
N ALA A 34 -16.21 -14.50 -1.00
CA ALA A 34 -16.01 -13.09 -1.39
C ALA A 34 -15.14 -12.95 -2.65
N THR A 35 -14.10 -13.77 -2.79
CA THR A 35 -13.19 -13.78 -3.94
C THR A 35 -13.91 -14.24 -5.20
N VAL A 36 -14.65 -15.35 -5.14
CA VAL A 36 -15.46 -15.85 -6.27
C VAL A 36 -16.49 -14.81 -6.69
N THR A 37 -17.19 -14.19 -5.73
CA THR A 37 -18.16 -13.13 -6.02
C THR A 37 -17.48 -11.93 -6.71
N ALA A 38 -16.28 -11.54 -6.26
CA ALA A 38 -15.52 -10.46 -6.89
C ALA A 38 -15.08 -10.82 -8.31
N VAL A 39 -14.62 -12.05 -8.55
CA VAL A 39 -14.23 -12.54 -9.88
C VAL A 39 -15.43 -12.60 -10.82
N VAL A 40 -16.56 -13.15 -10.38
CA VAL A 40 -17.79 -13.21 -11.17
C VAL A 40 -18.27 -11.81 -11.54
N ALA A 41 -18.30 -10.87 -10.59
CA ALA A 41 -18.68 -9.49 -10.86
C ALA A 41 -17.70 -8.80 -11.84
N TRP A 42 -16.40 -9.05 -11.72
CA TRP A 42 -15.40 -8.52 -12.65
C TRP A 42 -15.61 -9.06 -14.06
N ILE A 43 -15.81 -10.37 -14.21
CA ILE A 43 -16.10 -11.03 -15.50
C ILE A 43 -17.39 -10.46 -16.08
N ALA A 44 -18.47 -10.39 -15.30
CA ALA A 44 -19.77 -9.90 -15.78
C ALA A 44 -19.70 -8.48 -16.35
N VAL A 45 -18.91 -7.61 -15.73
CA VAL A 45 -18.72 -6.21 -16.20
C VAL A 45 -17.79 -6.14 -17.41
N ASN A 46 -16.67 -6.86 -17.40
CA ASN A 46 -15.61 -6.67 -18.39
C ASN A 46 -15.67 -7.60 -19.60
N LEU A 47 -16.25 -8.81 -19.46
CA LEU A 47 -16.31 -9.79 -20.54
C LEU A 47 -17.03 -9.27 -21.79
N PRO A 48 -18.18 -8.56 -21.69
CA PRO A 48 -18.84 -8.01 -22.87
C PRO A 48 -17.92 -7.04 -23.65
N VAL A 49 -17.19 -6.18 -22.93
CA VAL A 49 -16.25 -5.23 -23.54
C VAL A 49 -15.05 -5.96 -24.14
N ALA A 50 -14.49 -6.96 -23.44
CA ALA A 50 -13.35 -7.73 -23.91
C ALA A 50 -13.64 -8.56 -25.17
N VAL A 51 -14.90 -9.01 -25.34
CA VAL A 51 -15.33 -9.78 -26.53
C VAL A 51 -15.73 -8.85 -27.68
N LEU A 52 -16.52 -7.81 -27.43
CA LEU A 52 -17.04 -6.93 -28.49
C LEU A 52 -16.01 -5.89 -28.97
N TYR A 53 -15.09 -5.47 -28.08
CA TYR A 53 -14.10 -4.43 -28.35
C TYR A 53 -12.69 -4.90 -27.97
N ARG A 54 -12.31 -6.05 -28.52
CA ARG A 54 -11.06 -6.75 -28.19
C ARG A 54 -9.82 -5.87 -28.31
N ASP A 55 -9.67 -5.11 -29.38
CA ASP A 55 -8.48 -4.27 -29.61
C ASP A 55 -8.41 -3.13 -28.59
N SER A 56 -9.54 -2.46 -28.32
CA SER A 56 -9.65 -1.42 -27.29
C SER A 56 -9.37 -1.96 -25.88
N TRP A 57 -9.81 -3.19 -25.61
CA TRP A 57 -9.53 -3.89 -24.36
C TRP A 57 -8.03 -4.15 -24.18
N PHE A 58 -7.35 -4.68 -25.19
CA PHE A 58 -5.91 -4.93 -25.11
C PHE A 58 -5.06 -3.66 -25.09
N ARG A 59 -5.54 -2.57 -25.71
CA ARG A 59 -4.86 -1.28 -25.69
C ARG A 59 -4.56 -0.78 -24.27
N PHE A 60 -5.45 -1.05 -23.31
CA PHE A 60 -5.19 -0.75 -21.90
C PHE A 60 -3.91 -1.44 -21.38
N PHE A 61 -3.74 -2.72 -21.68
CA PHE A 61 -2.59 -3.50 -21.20
C PHE A 61 -1.30 -3.08 -21.90
N ASP A 62 -1.34 -2.79 -23.19
CA ASP A 62 -0.17 -2.34 -23.95
C ASP A 62 0.34 -1.00 -23.44
N LEU A 63 -0.57 -0.04 -23.22
CA LEU A 63 -0.22 1.26 -22.63
C LEU A 63 0.38 1.12 -21.22
N ASN A 64 -0.04 0.13 -20.41
CA ASN A 64 0.59 -0.10 -19.11
C ASN A 64 1.98 -0.74 -19.25
N LYS A 65 2.19 -1.63 -20.22
CA LYS A 65 3.48 -2.30 -20.46
C LYS A 65 4.55 -1.33 -20.94
N GLU A 66 4.22 -0.50 -21.93
CA GLU A 66 5.16 0.37 -22.65
C GLU A 66 5.47 1.68 -21.91
N ARG A 67 4.63 2.09 -20.95
CA ARG A 67 4.79 3.38 -20.28
C ARG A 67 6.11 3.48 -19.50
N PRO A 68 6.93 4.52 -19.74
CA PRO A 68 8.16 4.74 -18.97
C PRO A 68 7.83 5.27 -17.56
N ILE A 69 8.85 5.71 -16.83
CA ILE A 69 8.70 6.31 -15.49
C ILE A 69 7.74 7.51 -15.55
N ASP A 70 6.68 7.45 -14.75
CA ASP A 70 5.71 8.54 -14.63
C ASP A 70 6.22 9.63 -13.68
N TRP A 71 5.76 10.87 -13.92
CA TRP A 71 6.11 12.01 -13.07
C TRP A 71 5.67 11.80 -11.62
N GLY A 72 6.51 12.26 -10.69
CA GLY A 72 6.21 12.21 -9.25
C GLY A 72 6.21 10.83 -8.60
N THR A 73 6.76 9.82 -9.30
CA THR A 73 7.07 8.52 -8.71
C THR A 73 8.42 8.56 -8.00
N SER A 74 8.68 7.56 -7.14
CA SER A 74 10.00 7.35 -6.53
C SER A 74 11.10 7.20 -7.59
N TRP A 75 10.79 6.52 -8.70
CA TRP A 75 11.67 6.34 -9.84
C TRP A 75 12.03 7.67 -10.52
N TYR A 76 11.07 8.61 -10.64
CA TYR A 76 11.32 9.94 -11.20
C TYR A 76 12.28 10.75 -10.33
N ILE A 77 12.12 10.67 -8.99
CA ILE A 77 13.03 11.31 -8.04
C ILE A 77 14.45 10.73 -8.20
N GLY A 78 14.57 9.40 -8.36
CA GLY A 78 15.85 8.74 -8.63
C GLY A 78 16.53 9.25 -9.91
N ARG A 79 15.76 9.38 -11.00
CA ARG A 79 16.26 9.92 -12.29
C ARG A 79 16.80 11.35 -12.17
N PHE A 80 16.15 12.20 -11.37
CA PHE A 80 16.65 13.54 -11.10
C PHE A 80 17.98 13.51 -10.35
N LEU A 81 18.16 12.57 -9.42
CA LEU A 81 19.39 12.40 -8.67
C LEU A 81 20.53 11.86 -9.56
N ASP A 82 20.25 10.92 -10.47
CA ASP A 82 21.22 10.42 -11.45
C ASP A 82 21.84 11.56 -12.26
N SER A 83 21.01 12.53 -12.67
CA SER A 83 21.45 13.70 -13.44
C SER A 83 22.42 14.61 -12.67
N LYS A 84 22.46 14.52 -11.33
CA LYS A 84 23.43 15.25 -10.49
C LYS A 84 24.77 14.53 -10.34
N TRP A 85 24.79 13.21 -10.55
CA TRP A 85 25.99 12.39 -10.47
C TRP A 85 26.60 12.04 -11.83
N ASN A 86 25.94 12.39 -12.93
CA ASN A 86 26.44 12.17 -14.29
C ASN A 86 27.83 12.78 -14.47
N THR A 87 28.83 11.93 -14.74
CA THR A 87 30.23 12.34 -14.93
C THR A 87 30.51 12.91 -16.33
N GLY A 88 29.51 12.97 -17.20
CA GLY A 88 29.61 13.46 -18.58
C GLY A 88 30.15 12.42 -19.58
N ALA A 89 30.43 11.19 -19.14
CA ALA A 89 30.83 10.10 -20.01
C ALA A 89 29.63 9.57 -20.82
N VAL A 90 29.85 9.25 -22.10
CA VAL A 90 28.81 8.67 -22.96
C VAL A 90 28.37 7.31 -22.38
N GLY A 91 27.10 7.23 -21.95
CA GLY A 91 26.52 6.05 -21.30
C GLY A 91 26.39 6.14 -19.78
N ASP A 92 26.94 7.17 -19.13
CA ASP A 92 26.82 7.39 -17.68
C ASP A 92 25.54 8.14 -17.32
N GLN A 93 24.40 7.51 -17.61
CA GLN A 93 23.08 8.11 -17.42
C GLN A 93 22.51 7.83 -16.00
N GLY A 94 23.17 6.97 -15.22
CA GLY A 94 22.72 6.49 -13.92
C GLY A 94 21.69 5.34 -13.98
N PRO A 95 21.50 4.62 -12.86
CA PRO A 95 20.68 3.40 -12.83
C PRO A 95 19.18 3.63 -13.08
N PHE A 96 18.60 4.75 -12.64
CA PHE A 96 17.18 5.05 -12.81
C PHE A 96 16.88 5.50 -14.24
N GLN A 97 17.78 6.26 -14.88
CA GLN A 97 17.63 6.59 -16.29
C GLN A 97 17.76 5.33 -17.17
N TRP A 98 18.74 4.45 -16.89
CA TRP A 98 18.85 3.17 -17.58
C TRP A 98 17.58 2.32 -17.46
N LEU A 99 16.98 2.26 -16.26
CA LEU A 99 15.69 1.58 -16.05
C LEU A 99 14.55 2.22 -16.84
N SER A 100 14.55 3.55 -17.00
CA SER A 100 13.57 4.26 -17.82
C SER A 100 13.64 3.81 -19.28
N ASP A 101 14.85 3.59 -19.80
CA ASP A 101 15.09 3.14 -21.17
C ASP A 101 14.82 1.63 -21.34
N HIS A 102 14.89 0.86 -20.25
CA HIS A 102 14.65 -0.59 -20.20
C HIS A 102 13.34 -0.92 -19.49
N VAL A 103 12.22 -0.42 -20.03
CA VAL A 103 10.86 -0.56 -19.44
C VAL A 103 10.49 -1.99 -19.01
N PRO A 104 10.81 -3.08 -19.74
CA PRO A 104 10.53 -4.44 -19.28
C PRO A 104 11.23 -4.79 -17.95
N VAL A 105 12.47 -4.33 -17.76
CA VAL A 105 13.23 -4.55 -16.52
C VAL A 105 12.63 -3.73 -15.39
N LEU A 106 12.30 -2.45 -15.64
CA LEU A 106 11.60 -1.60 -14.69
C LEU A 106 10.28 -2.21 -14.22
N ASN A 107 9.48 -2.76 -15.14
CA ASN A 107 8.25 -3.48 -14.79
C ASN A 107 8.51 -4.63 -13.82
N ASN A 108 9.49 -5.49 -14.13
CA ASN A 108 9.84 -6.63 -13.29
C ASN A 108 10.32 -6.19 -11.90
N VAL A 109 11.15 -5.15 -11.83
CA VAL A 109 11.64 -4.62 -10.54
C VAL A 109 10.49 -4.03 -9.73
N SER A 110 9.63 -3.20 -10.32
CA SER A 110 8.44 -2.66 -9.65
C SER A 110 7.51 -3.76 -9.14
N TYR A 111 7.28 -4.81 -9.93
CA TYR A 111 6.49 -5.96 -9.51
C TYR A 111 7.15 -6.74 -8.37
N ALA A 112 8.45 -7.01 -8.47
CA ALA A 112 9.19 -7.71 -7.42
C ALA A 112 9.14 -6.93 -6.09
N LEU A 113 9.39 -5.61 -6.11
CA LEU A 113 9.31 -4.76 -4.93
C LEU A 113 7.89 -4.73 -4.34
N THR A 114 6.85 -4.65 -5.19
CA THR A 114 5.45 -4.70 -4.74
C THR A 114 5.12 -6.04 -4.09
N VAL A 115 5.53 -7.16 -4.69
CA VAL A 115 5.32 -8.50 -4.12
C VAL A 115 6.06 -8.67 -2.80
N LEU A 116 7.33 -8.24 -2.73
CA LEU A 116 8.11 -8.26 -1.50
C LEU A 116 7.46 -7.42 -0.39
N ALA A 117 6.92 -6.25 -0.73
CA ALA A 117 6.19 -5.42 0.22
C ALA A 117 4.90 -6.11 0.70
N CYS A 118 4.13 -6.73 -0.20
CA CYS A 118 2.95 -7.51 0.16
C CYS A 118 3.29 -8.71 1.06
N LEU A 119 4.41 -9.40 0.81
CA LEU A 119 4.92 -10.47 1.68
C LEU A 119 5.34 -9.93 3.05
N GLY A 120 6.00 -8.77 3.10
CA GLY A 120 6.33 -8.07 4.34
C GLY A 120 5.08 -7.68 5.15
N ILE A 121 4.04 -7.19 4.48
CA ILE A 121 2.74 -6.86 5.10
C ILE A 121 2.02 -8.12 5.58
N ALA A 122 2.09 -9.22 4.82
CA ALA A 122 1.54 -10.51 5.24
C ALA A 122 2.28 -11.04 6.49
N ALA A 123 3.60 -10.98 6.50
CA ALA A 123 4.42 -11.35 7.66
C ALA A 123 4.08 -10.48 8.88
N LEU A 124 3.98 -9.15 8.69
CA LEU A 124 3.52 -8.21 9.71
C LEU A 124 2.16 -8.64 10.26
N ALA A 125 1.21 -8.97 9.39
CA ALA A 125 -0.14 -9.34 9.80
C ALA A 125 -0.23 -10.68 10.54
N LEU A 126 0.66 -11.62 10.28
CA LEU A 126 0.72 -12.89 11.00
C LEU A 126 1.44 -12.77 12.35
N LEU A 127 2.48 -11.95 12.41
CA LEU A 127 3.33 -11.78 13.59
C LEU A 127 2.81 -10.72 14.58
N ALA A 128 1.94 -9.81 14.14
CA ALA A 128 1.40 -8.75 14.99
C ALA A 128 0.73 -9.29 16.28
N PRO A 129 0.96 -8.67 17.45
CA PRO A 129 0.46 -9.16 18.75
C PRO A 129 -1.06 -9.37 18.76
N ARG A 130 -1.79 -8.43 18.16
CA ARG A 130 -3.23 -8.49 17.93
C ARG A 130 -3.49 -8.44 16.43
N ARG A 131 -4.62 -9.00 15.98
CA ARG A 131 -4.94 -9.08 14.56
C ARG A 131 -5.06 -7.66 14.00
N PRO A 132 -4.27 -7.26 12.98
CA PRO A 132 -4.39 -5.93 12.42
C PRO A 132 -5.79 -5.71 11.84
N ARG A 133 -6.23 -4.45 11.81
CA ARG A 133 -7.53 -4.09 11.21
C ARG A 133 -7.48 -4.15 9.69
N VAL A 134 -8.60 -4.46 9.04
CA VAL A 134 -8.72 -4.54 7.57
C VAL A 134 -8.23 -3.25 6.92
N ALA A 135 -8.67 -2.10 7.43
CA ALA A 135 -8.28 -0.80 6.91
C ALA A 135 -6.76 -0.55 6.98
N GLN A 136 -6.10 -0.97 8.07
CA GLN A 136 -4.65 -0.80 8.23
C GLN A 136 -3.87 -1.58 7.18
N LEU A 137 -4.21 -2.85 6.96
CA LEU A 137 -3.53 -3.68 5.97
C LEU A 137 -3.87 -3.25 4.53
N ALA A 138 -5.12 -2.87 4.27
CA ALA A 138 -5.53 -2.34 2.97
C ALA A 138 -4.78 -1.03 2.65
N PHE A 139 -4.67 -0.11 3.61
CA PHE A 139 -3.86 1.11 3.45
C PHE A 139 -2.41 0.78 3.11
N LEU A 140 -1.76 -0.11 3.87
CA LEU A 140 -0.36 -0.47 3.65
C LEU A 140 -0.12 -1.10 2.27
N VAL A 141 -1.01 -1.99 1.83
CA VAL A 141 -0.88 -2.63 0.51
C VAL A 141 -1.04 -1.62 -0.62
N VAL A 142 -2.05 -0.75 -0.55
CA VAL A 142 -2.27 0.28 -1.58
C VAL A 142 -1.13 1.31 -1.57
N ALA A 143 -0.67 1.74 -0.39
CA ALA A 143 0.45 2.66 -0.28
C ALA A 143 1.77 2.03 -0.81
N ALA A 144 2.06 0.78 -0.46
CA ALA A 144 3.22 0.06 -0.98
C ALA A 144 3.19 -0.05 -2.51
N PHE A 145 2.02 -0.40 -3.09
CA PHE A 145 1.85 -0.40 -4.54
C PHE A 145 2.18 0.97 -5.15
N LEU A 146 1.72 2.08 -4.57
CA LEU A 146 2.00 3.42 -5.09
C LEU A 146 3.47 3.82 -4.96
N ILE A 147 4.12 3.46 -3.85
CA ILE A 147 5.53 3.76 -3.59
C ILE A 147 6.44 3.03 -4.60
N PHE A 148 6.12 1.78 -4.95
CA PHE A 148 6.96 0.93 -5.80
C PHE A 148 6.54 0.89 -7.28
N SER A 149 5.33 1.33 -7.61
CA SER A 149 4.84 1.43 -8.98
C SER A 149 5.62 2.47 -9.78
N LYS A 150 5.94 2.16 -11.03
CA LYS A 150 6.48 3.11 -12.02
C LYS A 150 5.44 4.16 -12.48
N VAL A 151 4.17 3.99 -12.09
CA VAL A 151 3.07 4.91 -12.42
C VAL A 151 2.33 5.32 -11.16
N TRP A 152 2.23 6.62 -10.91
CA TRP A 152 1.46 7.19 -9.80
C TRP A 152 0.58 8.34 -10.28
N SER A 153 -0.60 7.99 -10.80
CA SER A 153 -1.60 8.97 -11.19
C SER A 153 -2.14 9.74 -9.98
N GLN A 154 -2.41 11.04 -10.17
CA GLN A 154 -3.03 11.91 -9.17
C GLN A 154 -4.28 11.27 -8.56
N GLN A 155 -5.14 10.67 -9.38
CA GLN A 155 -6.38 10.04 -8.92
C GLN A 155 -6.17 8.87 -7.96
N TYR A 156 -4.96 8.26 -7.94
CA TYR A 156 -4.66 7.15 -7.05
C TYR A 156 -4.61 7.59 -5.58
N VAL A 157 -4.32 8.87 -5.31
CA VAL A 157 -4.30 9.43 -3.95
C VAL A 157 -5.67 9.36 -3.27
N LEU A 158 -6.74 9.53 -4.04
CA LEU A 158 -8.11 9.59 -3.52
C LEU A 158 -8.52 8.29 -2.85
N TRP A 159 -7.87 7.18 -3.21
CA TRP A 159 -8.12 5.86 -2.64
C TRP A 159 -7.38 5.64 -1.32
N LEU A 160 -6.25 6.32 -1.09
CA LEU A 160 -5.58 6.31 0.20
C LEU A 160 -6.41 7.03 1.27
N LEU A 161 -7.18 8.06 0.87
CA LEU A 161 -7.93 8.92 1.78
C LEU A 161 -8.92 8.14 2.70
N PRO A 162 -9.89 7.36 2.19
CA PRO A 162 -10.79 6.61 3.06
C PRO A 162 -10.03 5.56 3.88
N LEU A 163 -9.00 4.93 3.28
CA LEU A 163 -8.20 3.91 3.94
C LEU A 163 -7.40 4.46 5.12
N ILE A 164 -6.77 5.63 4.99
CA ILE A 164 -6.00 6.22 6.09
C ILE A 164 -6.89 6.76 7.20
N VAL A 165 -8.06 7.33 6.85
CA VAL A 165 -9.04 7.79 7.85
C VAL A 165 -9.51 6.62 8.72
N LEU A 166 -9.80 5.47 8.12
CA LEU A 166 -10.18 4.26 8.85
C LEU A 166 -9.00 3.59 9.56
N ALA A 167 -7.84 3.49 8.89
CA ALA A 167 -6.64 2.87 9.44
C ALA A 167 -6.10 3.64 10.65
N ARG A 168 -6.15 4.97 10.62
CA ARG A 168 -5.59 5.84 11.65
C ARG A 168 -6.42 7.13 11.78
N PRO A 169 -7.47 7.16 12.60
CA PRO A 169 -8.32 8.33 12.80
C PRO A 169 -7.62 9.40 13.67
N ARG A 170 -6.47 9.90 13.22
CA ARG A 170 -5.64 10.92 13.88
C ARG A 170 -5.18 11.96 12.87
N TRP A 171 -5.71 13.16 13.00
CA TRP A 171 -5.59 14.22 12.00
C TRP A 171 -4.17 14.71 11.72
N GLY A 172 -3.28 14.77 12.72
CA GLY A 172 -1.99 15.46 12.57
C GLY A 172 -1.16 15.02 11.35
N ALA A 173 -0.94 13.71 11.19
CA ALA A 173 -0.17 13.20 10.04
C ALA A 173 -0.97 13.23 8.73
N ILE A 174 -2.30 13.11 8.79
CA ILE A 174 -3.18 13.21 7.62
C ILE A 174 -3.13 14.63 7.05
N VAL A 175 -3.19 15.65 7.89
CA VAL A 175 -3.09 17.07 7.47
C VAL A 175 -1.73 17.34 6.81
N ALA A 176 -0.63 16.87 7.41
CA ALA A 176 0.71 17.03 6.82
C ALA A 176 0.80 16.37 5.43
N TRP A 177 0.25 15.16 5.27
CA TRP A 177 0.15 14.48 3.98
C TRP A 177 -0.74 15.24 3.00
N SER A 178 -1.91 15.73 3.41
CA SER A 178 -2.80 16.52 2.55
C SER A 178 -2.12 17.79 2.02
N VAL A 179 -1.35 18.49 2.85
CA VAL A 179 -0.57 19.66 2.41
C VAL A 179 0.47 19.26 1.37
N ALA A 180 1.18 18.14 1.57
CA ALA A 180 2.14 17.63 0.59
C ALA A 180 1.46 17.24 -0.74
N GLU A 181 0.30 16.60 -0.69
CA GLU A 181 -0.48 16.23 -1.90
C GLU A 181 -1.01 17.46 -2.64
N ILE A 182 -1.48 18.50 -1.94
CA ILE A 182 -1.90 19.76 -2.58
C ILE A 182 -0.69 20.48 -3.21
N GLY A 183 0.46 20.47 -2.53
CA GLY A 183 1.71 21.00 -3.09
C GLY A 183 2.13 20.26 -4.36
N TYR A 184 2.12 18.93 -4.33
CA TYR A 184 2.41 18.10 -5.51
C TYR A 184 1.39 18.29 -6.64
N PHE A 185 0.09 18.37 -6.31
CA PHE A 185 -0.97 18.68 -7.27
C PHE A 185 -0.67 20.00 -7.99
N THR A 186 -0.33 21.05 -7.23
CA THR A 186 -0.02 22.36 -7.79
C THR A 186 1.24 22.31 -8.68
N ALA A 187 2.30 21.63 -8.22
CA ALA A 187 3.52 21.45 -8.99
C ALA A 187 3.28 20.67 -10.29
N PHE A 188 2.42 19.65 -10.26
CA PHE A 188 2.05 18.86 -11.43
C PHE A 188 1.33 19.67 -12.50
N TYR A 189 0.38 20.52 -12.12
CA TYR A 189 -0.29 21.39 -13.10
C TYR A 189 0.62 22.51 -13.61
N ALA A 190 1.56 23.01 -12.78
CA ALA A 190 2.59 23.93 -13.25
C ALA A 190 3.50 23.27 -14.30
N GLU A 191 3.93 22.02 -14.07
CA GLU A 191 4.70 21.23 -15.04
C GLU A 191 3.91 20.99 -16.33
N LEU A 192 2.62 20.67 -16.21
CA LEU A 192 1.72 20.45 -17.35
C LEU A 192 1.53 21.73 -18.19
N LEU A 193 1.38 22.88 -17.56
CA LEU A 193 1.33 24.18 -18.26
C LEU A 193 2.67 24.49 -18.93
N GLY A 194 3.79 24.10 -18.29
CA GLY A 194 5.14 24.31 -18.82
C GLY A 194 5.49 23.42 -20.01
N ALA A 195 4.81 22.27 -20.17
CA ALA A 195 4.96 21.38 -21.31
C ALA A 195 4.64 22.06 -22.66
N GLY A 196 3.95 23.21 -22.65
CA GLY A 196 3.72 24.06 -23.82
C GLY A 196 4.94 24.87 -24.30
N GLY A 197 6.14 24.66 -23.72
CA GLY A 197 7.41 25.20 -24.21
C GLY A 197 8.05 26.29 -23.34
N LYS A 198 7.46 26.62 -22.19
CA LYS A 198 8.06 27.54 -21.21
C LYS A 198 7.92 26.96 -19.80
N PRO A 199 9.02 26.51 -19.16
CA PRO A 199 8.96 25.98 -17.81
C PRO A 199 8.33 26.99 -16.85
N VAL A 200 7.27 26.58 -16.15
CA VAL A 200 6.59 27.43 -15.16
C VAL A 200 7.29 27.33 -13.80
N ILE A 201 7.86 26.17 -13.48
CA ILE A 201 8.62 25.92 -12.26
C ILE A 201 9.95 25.23 -12.59
N PRO A 202 10.99 25.38 -11.75
CA PRO A 202 12.19 24.57 -11.85
C PRO A 202 11.90 23.08 -11.58
N GLU A 203 12.58 22.17 -12.29
CA GLU A 203 12.44 20.73 -12.08
C GLU A 203 12.71 20.32 -10.61
N GLY A 204 13.67 20.98 -9.95
CA GLY A 204 13.97 20.73 -8.54
C GLY A 204 12.79 21.03 -7.60
N THR A 205 11.94 22.01 -7.93
CA THR A 205 10.71 22.31 -7.18
C THR A 205 9.69 21.19 -7.35
N PHE A 206 9.54 20.66 -8.57
CA PHE A 206 8.67 19.52 -8.85
C PHE A 206 9.13 18.25 -8.11
N VAL A 207 10.45 18.01 -8.09
CA VAL A 207 11.07 16.88 -7.38
C VAL A 207 10.92 17.02 -5.87
N LEU A 208 11.07 18.23 -5.32
CA LEU A 208 10.82 18.49 -3.91
C LEU A 208 9.37 18.15 -3.54
N ALA A 209 8.40 18.63 -4.31
CA ALA A 209 6.99 18.34 -4.07
C ALA A 209 6.69 16.83 -4.16
N SER A 210 7.25 16.16 -5.16
CA SER A 210 7.18 14.69 -5.32
C SER A 210 7.80 13.94 -4.14
N SER A 211 8.92 14.44 -3.62
CA SER A 211 9.63 13.85 -2.48
C SER A 211 8.84 14.02 -1.19
N LEU A 212 8.27 15.20 -0.94
CA LEU A 212 7.43 15.45 0.23
C LEU A 212 6.19 14.54 0.24
N ARG A 213 5.56 14.35 -0.93
CA ARG A 213 4.49 13.38 -1.12
C ARG A 213 4.94 11.97 -0.71
N LEU A 214 6.04 11.49 -1.28
CA LEU A 214 6.55 10.15 -1.00
C LEU A 214 6.88 9.95 0.48
N ILE A 215 7.57 10.92 1.08
CA ILE A 215 7.98 10.89 2.49
C ILE A 215 6.76 10.87 3.40
N THR A 216 5.75 11.71 3.15
CA THR A 216 4.56 11.75 4.00
C THR A 216 3.76 10.45 3.93
N VAL A 217 3.62 9.82 2.75
CA VAL A 217 3.02 8.48 2.62
C VAL A 217 3.83 7.42 3.36
N ALA A 218 5.16 7.45 3.26
CA ALA A 218 6.04 6.52 3.98
C ALA A 218 5.94 6.69 5.51
N VAL A 219 5.85 7.94 5.99
CA VAL A 219 5.62 8.25 7.41
C VAL A 219 4.27 7.72 7.87
N LEU A 220 3.20 7.89 7.08
CA LEU A 220 1.89 7.30 7.39
C LEU A 220 1.97 5.77 7.48
N CYS A 221 2.68 5.12 6.56
CA CYS A 221 2.93 3.68 6.63
C CYS A 221 3.64 3.28 7.92
N GLY A 222 4.72 3.99 8.29
CA GLY A 222 5.46 3.74 9.53
C GLY A 222 4.59 3.93 10.78
N LEU A 223 3.72 4.94 10.80
CA LEU A 223 2.80 5.19 11.90
C LEU A 223 1.74 4.08 12.03
N VAL A 224 1.19 3.60 10.90
CA VAL A 224 0.24 2.47 10.88
C VAL A 224 0.92 1.18 11.34
N ILE A 225 2.13 0.89 10.84
CA ILE A 225 2.91 -0.28 11.27
C ILE A 225 3.20 -0.22 12.77
N ARG A 226 3.52 0.98 13.30
CA ARG A 226 3.74 1.18 14.73
C ARG A 226 2.50 0.85 15.55
N GLU A 227 1.32 1.28 15.10
CA GLU A 227 0.04 1.01 15.77
C GLU A 227 -0.38 -0.47 15.66
N ILE A 228 0.01 -1.16 14.59
CA ILE A 228 -0.15 -2.63 14.47
C ILE A 228 0.70 -3.37 15.52
N TRP A 229 1.96 -2.96 15.71
CA TRP A 229 2.87 -3.56 16.69
C TRP A 229 2.59 -3.16 18.13
N ARG A 230 1.97 -1.99 18.33
CA ARG A 230 1.59 -1.42 19.63
C ARG A 230 0.09 -1.13 19.65
N PRO A 231 -0.75 -2.17 19.81
CA PRO A 231 -2.21 -2.05 19.74
C PRO A 231 -2.79 -1.02 20.71
N GLU A 232 -2.11 -0.71 21.82
CA GLU A 232 -2.47 0.32 22.79
C GLU A 232 -2.47 1.75 22.23
N LEU A 233 -1.76 1.97 21.12
CA LEU A 233 -1.71 3.24 20.41
C LEU A 233 -2.84 3.40 19.38
N ASP A 234 -3.51 2.30 19.01
CA ASP A 234 -4.60 2.29 18.05
C ASP A 234 -5.85 2.96 18.65
N ALA A 235 -6.25 4.09 18.08
CA ALA A 235 -7.38 4.86 18.57
C ALA A 235 -8.72 4.11 18.46
N VAL A 236 -8.90 3.27 17.43
CA VAL A 236 -10.14 2.52 17.24
C VAL A 236 -10.33 1.48 18.33
N ARG A 237 -9.23 0.87 18.79
CA ARG A 237 -9.25 -0.15 19.87
C ARG A 237 -9.52 0.41 21.26
N ARG A 238 -9.50 1.73 21.43
CA ARG A 238 -9.92 2.37 22.68
C ARG A 238 -11.44 2.41 22.82
N THR A 239 -12.15 2.36 21.69
CA THR A 239 -13.62 2.43 21.64
C THR A 239 -14.22 1.07 21.32
N TYR A 240 -13.61 0.31 20.41
CA TYR A 240 -14.11 -1.00 19.96
C TYR A 240 -13.22 -2.13 20.49
N PRO A 241 -13.80 -3.24 20.98
CA PRO A 241 -13.03 -4.40 21.44
C PRO A 241 -12.19 -5.02 20.33
N ASP A 242 -12.64 -4.99 19.08
CA ASP A 242 -11.86 -5.46 17.93
C ASP A 242 -12.05 -4.60 16.67
N ASP A 243 -12.21 -5.19 15.49
CA ASP A 243 -12.23 -4.45 14.22
C ASP A 243 -13.67 -4.27 13.71
N PRO A 244 -14.28 -3.08 13.86
CA PRO A 244 -15.66 -2.86 13.42
C PRO A 244 -15.83 -3.03 11.91
N ASP A 245 -14.75 -2.85 11.13
CA ASP A 245 -14.75 -3.04 9.67
C ASP A 245 -14.43 -4.51 9.27
N GLY A 246 -14.22 -5.39 10.24
CA GLY A 246 -13.76 -6.77 10.05
C GLY A 246 -14.84 -7.75 9.55
N GLY A 247 -16.12 -7.39 9.66
CA GLY A 247 -17.24 -8.25 9.26
C GLY A 247 -17.18 -9.62 9.94
N VAL A 248 -17.13 -10.70 9.17
CA VAL A 248 -17.06 -12.10 9.68
C VAL A 248 -15.79 -12.43 10.47
N ILE A 249 -14.79 -11.56 10.39
CA ILE A 249 -13.52 -11.67 11.10
C ILE A 249 -13.64 -10.98 12.47
N ASP A 250 -14.49 -9.96 12.64
CA ASP A 250 -14.65 -9.23 13.89
C ASP A 250 -14.97 -10.18 15.06
N GLY A 251 -14.21 -10.06 16.16
CA GLY A 251 -14.32 -10.91 17.34
C GLY A 251 -13.92 -12.39 17.14
N ALA A 252 -13.57 -12.82 15.94
CA ALA A 252 -13.14 -14.19 15.70
C ALA A 252 -11.75 -14.48 16.33
N PRO A 253 -11.55 -15.62 17.00
CA PRO A 253 -10.27 -15.97 17.59
C PRO A 253 -9.19 -16.21 16.52
N ASP A 254 -7.95 -15.94 16.89
CA ASP A 254 -6.80 -16.31 16.07
C ASP A 254 -6.67 -17.84 15.98
N ALA A 255 -6.16 -18.34 14.87
CA ALA A 255 -5.87 -19.74 14.68
C ALA A 255 -4.71 -20.20 15.56
N SER A 256 -4.81 -21.39 16.16
CA SER A 256 -3.76 -21.97 17.03
C SER A 256 -2.37 -22.03 16.40
N TRP A 257 -2.26 -22.24 15.08
CA TRP A 257 -0.97 -22.28 14.39
C TRP A 257 -0.26 -20.91 14.37
N VAL A 258 -1.01 -19.81 14.49
CA VAL A 258 -0.46 -18.45 14.54
C VAL A 258 0.30 -18.24 15.86
N GLU A 259 -0.23 -18.77 16.96
CA GLU A 259 0.48 -18.77 18.25
C GLU A 259 1.76 -19.60 18.17
N SER A 260 1.69 -20.79 17.55
CA SER A 260 2.88 -21.63 17.32
C SER A 260 3.94 -20.90 16.48
N LEU A 261 3.52 -20.20 15.43
CA LEU A 261 4.40 -19.39 14.57
C LEU A 261 5.08 -18.26 15.37
N ARG A 262 4.32 -17.50 16.17
CA ARG A 262 4.88 -16.41 16.98
C ARG A 262 5.85 -16.92 18.05
N ARG A 263 5.53 -18.04 18.70
CA ARG A 263 6.46 -18.70 19.65
C ARG A 263 7.76 -19.12 18.96
N ARG A 264 7.67 -19.76 17.78
CA ARG A 264 8.85 -20.17 17.00
C ARG A 264 9.73 -18.99 16.59
N MET A 265 9.10 -17.87 16.22
CA MET A 265 9.79 -16.64 15.82
C MET A 265 10.23 -15.77 17.01
N ARG A 266 9.99 -16.21 18.26
CA ARG A 266 10.28 -15.46 19.51
C ARG A 266 9.65 -14.06 19.55
N VAL A 267 8.49 -13.89 18.91
CA VAL A 267 7.71 -12.64 18.87
C VAL A 267 6.59 -12.68 19.93
N ALA A 268 6.80 -13.38 21.04
CA ALA A 268 5.79 -13.45 22.09
C ALA A 268 5.62 -12.05 22.72
N PRO A 269 4.37 -11.61 22.98
CA PRO A 269 4.16 -10.40 23.78
C PRO A 269 4.89 -10.56 25.11
N ARG A 270 5.58 -9.50 25.55
CA ARG A 270 5.98 -9.40 26.95
C ARG A 270 4.70 -9.49 27.79
N PRO A 271 4.62 -10.36 28.82
CA PRO A 271 3.44 -10.40 29.68
C PRO A 271 3.15 -8.99 30.22
N ALA A 272 1.87 -8.65 30.37
CA ALA A 272 1.49 -7.40 30.99
C ALA A 272 2.04 -7.38 32.43
N PRO A 273 2.45 -6.23 32.98
CA PRO A 273 2.98 -6.14 34.35
C PRO A 273 2.03 -6.72 35.42
N ASP A 274 0.72 -6.76 35.12
CA ASP A 274 -0.30 -7.30 36.02
C ASP A 274 -0.30 -8.84 36.09
N ASP A 275 0.16 -9.54 35.03
CA ASP A 275 0.31 -11.01 35.06
C ASP A 275 1.48 -11.44 35.94
N GLU A 276 2.56 -10.65 36.02
CA GLU A 276 3.67 -10.89 36.97
C GLU A 276 3.20 -10.71 38.42
N ARG A 277 2.37 -9.69 38.70
CA ARG A 277 1.80 -9.47 40.03
C ARG A 277 0.81 -10.55 40.48
N LEU A 278 0.10 -11.19 39.53
CA LEU A 278 -0.80 -12.31 39.83
C LEU A 278 -0.03 -13.63 39.95
N ALA A 279 1.01 -13.84 39.14
CA ALA A 279 1.89 -15.00 39.24
C ALA A 279 2.74 -14.99 40.53
N GLU A 280 3.19 -13.81 40.98
CA GLU A 280 3.92 -13.64 42.24
C GLU A 280 3.02 -13.82 43.48
N LYS A 281 1.70 -13.65 43.32
CA LYS A 281 0.71 -13.84 44.39
C LYS A 281 0.08 -15.23 44.45
N ALA A 282 0.45 -16.14 43.55
CA ALA A 282 0.00 -17.52 43.64
C ALA A 282 0.69 -18.19 44.84
N PRO A 283 -0.04 -18.63 45.89
CA PRO A 283 0.57 -19.39 46.97
C PRO A 283 1.09 -20.70 46.39
N VAL A 284 2.37 -20.99 46.65
CA VAL A 284 2.96 -22.30 46.41
C VAL A 284 2.20 -23.29 47.31
N ALA A 285 1.36 -24.12 46.69
CA ALA A 285 0.68 -25.25 47.31
C ALA A 285 1.40 -26.55 46.93
#